data_AF-A0A353VS42-F1
#
_entry.id   AF-A0A353VS42-F1
#
_cell.length_a   1.000
_cell.length_b   1.000
_cell.length_c   1.000
_cell.angle_alpha   90.00
_cell.angle_beta   90.00
_cell.angle_gamma   90.00
#
_symmetry.space_group_name_H-M   'P 1'
#
loop_
_entity.id
_entity.type
_entity.pdbx_description
1 polymer ?
#
loop_
_entity_poly.entity_id
_entity_poly.type
_entity_poly.pdbx_seq_one_letter_code
_entity_poly.pdbx_strand_id
1 'polypeptide(L)'
;MKEMNKIKFISIVSAAIALCAANACSENKDSEIRDLAVKAKITLSPYYEASKDYKTAGAVVSPSWDSGDKGVIMLEAGGIAKRAEAAPILPGSNSSLFLFNVQASRLETPVLSWYPSGADVRLSGNTVKYTIPTNQNGTEVPVMFDVTSAKVNSYEGCNFNLKPAGCMVFVNVAMGDYDVASLELTANGGENLAGEVAADFVEGTFYASSASVKMTPATPVDCRSNSVFIPVYCAPVTLSRGFTVKITTSSGQTITSSINEEVVLEAGERISTEKMAEDKSTELVFCGDNHVFVINATIAKDSYKESIVWQWDARSAAGDLGLDAKRCDHLDECKFVDNGSKLLLTSSYGWCALLDYYTSKMLFHATAVPNAHSAEYIPGGYIAVATSTGSTANHNKIQLYNSARSEVVLASADLYSGHGVVWDYKRNVLYAAGGDVLKIFKINGLGTDKPSFELVKSIKAPQGGIHDINRVDDNTITVAGKRAYLFNVETEKFTEMPLFSSSTALKSLNYNAETGEAWYTDATVPEGEESWSSHKLRYSRNINASAPDRIINVDIDMYKVRVRKW
;
A
#
# COMPACT_ATOMS: atom_id res chain seq x y z
N MET A 1 -86.33 -76.67 -27.14
CA MET A 1 -86.30 -75.85 -28.37
C MET A 1 -85.42 -74.64 -28.09
N LYS A 2 -84.24 -74.39 -28.67
CA LYS A 2 -83.45 -74.96 -29.78
C LYS A 2 -81.97 -74.90 -29.35
N GLU A 3 -81.23 -75.93 -29.74
CA GLU A 3 -79.81 -76.04 -30.10
C GLU A 3 -78.98 -74.74 -30.28
N MET A 4 -77.64 -74.66 -30.19
CA MET A 4 -76.52 -75.52 -29.75
C MET A 4 -75.21 -74.73 -30.10
N ASN A 5 -74.15 -74.85 -29.29
CA ASN A 5 -72.71 -74.69 -29.65
C ASN A 5 -72.15 -73.30 -30.08
N LYS A 6 -70.95 -72.80 -29.70
CA LYS A 6 -69.64 -73.33 -29.22
C LYS A 6 -68.97 -72.23 -28.35
N ILE A 7 -68.51 -72.48 -27.11
CA ILE A 7 -67.16 -72.90 -26.66
C ILE A 7 -65.96 -72.06 -27.17
N LYS A 8 -65.29 -71.33 -26.26
CA LYS A 8 -63.88 -71.42 -25.76
C LYS A 8 -63.42 -70.07 -25.17
N PHE A 9 -62.63 -69.89 -24.10
CA PHE A 9 -61.90 -70.68 -23.08
C PHE A 9 -61.37 -69.63 -22.05
N ILE A 10 -61.55 -69.80 -20.72
CA ILE A 10 -60.53 -70.06 -19.64
C ILE A 10 -59.64 -68.84 -19.24
N SER A 11 -59.29 -68.45 -17.99
CA SER A 11 -59.11 -69.03 -16.62
C SER A 11 -59.14 -67.87 -15.59
N ILE A 12 -59.66 -67.87 -14.34
CA ILE A 12 -59.38 -68.62 -13.08
C ILE A 12 -57.89 -68.53 -12.63
N VAL A 13 -57.52 -67.58 -11.75
CA VAL A 13 -57.52 -67.53 -10.25
C VAL A 13 -56.28 -68.17 -9.60
N SER A 14 -55.63 -67.31 -8.81
CA SER A 14 -54.72 -67.43 -7.66
C SER A 14 -54.34 -68.79 -7.07
N ALA A 15 -53.06 -68.93 -6.72
CA ALA A 15 -52.60 -69.60 -5.50
C ALA A 15 -51.21 -69.07 -5.09
N ALA A 16 -51.00 -68.91 -3.79
CA ALA A 16 -49.81 -68.34 -3.17
C ALA A 16 -48.94 -69.42 -2.50
N ILE A 17 -47.61 -69.18 -2.59
CA ILE A 17 -46.52 -69.51 -1.65
C ILE A 17 -46.15 -70.99 -1.44
N ALA A 18 -44.93 -71.33 -1.87
CA ALA A 18 -43.99 -72.15 -1.11
C ALA A 18 -42.53 -71.83 -1.55
N LEU A 19 -41.67 -71.59 -0.55
CA LEU A 19 -40.24 -71.30 -0.65
C LEU A 19 -39.45 -72.39 -1.40
N CYS A 20 -38.57 -71.97 -2.31
CA CYS A 20 -37.34 -72.70 -2.64
C CYS A 20 -36.16 -71.73 -2.54
N ALA A 21 -35.18 -72.11 -1.72
CA ALA A 21 -33.91 -71.44 -1.54
C ALA A 21 -33.18 -71.33 -2.89
N ALA A 22 -32.97 -70.10 -3.35
CA ALA A 22 -31.96 -69.79 -4.35
C ALA A 22 -30.86 -69.01 -3.63
N ASN A 23 -29.63 -69.53 -3.73
CA ASN A 23 -28.40 -68.89 -3.28
C ASN A 23 -28.39 -67.40 -3.65
N ALA A 24 -28.53 -66.54 -2.64
CA ALA A 24 -28.20 -65.14 -2.75
C ALA A 24 -26.67 -65.01 -2.75
N CYS A 25 -26.04 -65.23 -3.91
CA CYS A 25 -24.76 -64.60 -4.20
C CYS A 25 -25.06 -63.16 -4.63
N SER A 26 -25.44 -62.29 -3.68
CA SER A 26 -25.36 -60.85 -3.90
C SER A 26 -23.91 -60.43 -3.69
N GLU A 27 -23.04 -60.69 -4.67
CA GLU A 27 -21.80 -59.94 -4.75
C GLU A 27 -22.19 -58.46 -4.84
N ASN A 28 -21.84 -57.70 -3.81
CA ASN A 28 -22.24 -56.31 -3.67
C ASN A 28 -21.44 -55.47 -4.68
N LYS A 29 -21.88 -55.49 -5.95
CA LYS A 29 -21.20 -54.86 -7.09
C LYS A 29 -20.92 -53.37 -6.87
N ASP A 30 -21.63 -52.72 -5.95
CA ASP A 30 -21.42 -51.31 -5.67
C ASP A 30 -20.07 -51.01 -5.01
N SER A 31 -19.43 -52.00 -4.37
CA SER A 31 -18.08 -51.86 -3.79
C SER A 31 -16.94 -52.02 -4.81
N GLU A 32 -17.23 -52.50 -6.02
CA GLU A 32 -16.26 -52.72 -7.09
C GLU A 32 -15.73 -51.40 -7.66
N ILE A 33 -14.40 -51.25 -7.68
CA ILE A 33 -13.72 -50.10 -8.27
C ILE A 33 -13.65 -50.26 -9.79
N ARG A 34 -14.16 -49.28 -10.53
CA ARG A 34 -14.18 -49.25 -12.01
C ARG A 34 -14.17 -47.82 -12.53
N ASP A 35 -13.98 -47.65 -13.83
CA ASP A 35 -14.10 -46.33 -14.47
C ASP A 35 -15.57 -45.88 -14.46
N LEU A 36 -15.81 -44.74 -13.81
CA LEU A 36 -17.12 -44.13 -13.64
C LEU A 36 -17.12 -42.71 -14.21
N ALA A 37 -18.14 -42.41 -15.01
CA ALA A 37 -18.43 -41.04 -15.42
C ALA A 37 -19.04 -40.26 -14.25
N VAL A 38 -18.53 -39.06 -13.99
CA VAL A 38 -18.99 -38.20 -12.90
C VAL A 38 -19.41 -36.87 -13.47
N LYS A 39 -20.71 -36.56 -13.36
CA LYS A 39 -21.22 -35.22 -13.62
C LYS A 39 -21.01 -34.39 -12.37
N ALA A 40 -20.34 -33.24 -12.48
CA ALA A 40 -20.24 -32.29 -11.38
C ALA A 40 -20.62 -30.88 -11.81
N LYS A 41 -21.33 -30.17 -10.95
CA LYS A 41 -21.46 -28.72 -11.00
C LYS A 41 -20.43 -28.12 -10.06
N ILE A 42 -19.56 -27.25 -10.57
CA ILE A 42 -18.55 -26.58 -9.76
C ILE A 42 -18.76 -25.07 -9.85
N THR A 43 -19.00 -24.46 -8.70
CA THR A 43 -19.21 -23.02 -8.54
C THR A 43 -18.02 -22.41 -7.81
N LEU A 44 -17.44 -21.35 -8.36
CA LEU A 44 -16.38 -20.56 -7.74
C LEU A 44 -17.01 -19.43 -6.91
N SER A 45 -16.68 -19.37 -5.63
CA SER A 45 -17.06 -18.25 -4.78
C SER A 45 -16.18 -17.01 -5.06
N PRO A 46 -16.68 -15.80 -4.75
CA PRO A 46 -15.86 -14.61 -4.75
C PRO A 46 -14.69 -14.73 -3.77
N TYR A 47 -13.62 -14.00 -4.04
CA TYR A 47 -12.46 -13.90 -3.15
C TYR A 47 -11.89 -12.48 -3.16
N TYR A 48 -11.01 -12.19 -2.21
CA TYR A 48 -10.34 -10.90 -2.09
C TYR A 48 -8.96 -10.95 -2.76
N GLU A 49 -8.67 -9.97 -3.60
CA GLU A 49 -7.34 -9.74 -4.15
C GLU A 49 -6.86 -8.34 -3.81
N ALA A 50 -5.54 -8.12 -3.85
CA ALA A 50 -4.98 -6.80 -3.62
C ALA A 50 -5.33 -5.81 -4.73
N SER A 51 -5.52 -4.55 -4.35
CA SER A 51 -5.58 -3.48 -5.35
C SER A 51 -4.22 -3.38 -6.04
N LYS A 52 -4.23 -3.20 -7.36
CA LYS A 52 -2.99 -3.15 -8.17
C LYS A 52 -2.07 -2.00 -7.76
N ASP A 53 -2.63 -0.95 -7.15
CA ASP A 53 -1.90 0.23 -6.67
C ASP A 53 -1.71 0.24 -5.15
N TYR A 54 -2.17 -0.79 -4.44
CA TYR A 54 -2.14 -0.92 -2.97
C TYR A 54 -2.88 0.20 -2.22
N LYS A 55 -3.69 1.05 -2.87
CA LYS A 55 -4.33 2.20 -2.20
C LYS A 55 -5.60 1.85 -1.45
N THR A 56 -6.13 0.64 -1.67
CA THR A 56 -7.33 0.14 -1.00
C THR A 56 -7.08 -1.28 -0.51
N ALA A 57 -7.82 -1.69 0.53
CA ALA A 57 -7.77 -3.03 1.14
C ALA A 57 -8.37 -4.14 0.24
N GLY A 58 -7.99 -4.13 -1.04
CA GLY A 58 -8.37 -5.11 -2.03
C GLY A 58 -9.75 -4.93 -2.67
N ALA A 59 -9.93 -5.60 -3.81
CA ALA A 59 -11.19 -5.70 -4.53
C ALA A 59 -11.80 -7.09 -4.33
N VAL A 60 -13.13 -7.17 -4.43
CA VAL A 60 -13.83 -8.46 -4.51
C VAL A 60 -13.77 -8.94 -5.94
N VAL A 61 -13.15 -10.10 -6.16
CA VAL A 61 -13.12 -10.79 -7.45
C VAL A 61 -14.30 -11.75 -7.51
N SER A 62 -15.05 -11.68 -8.60
CA SER A 62 -16.05 -12.69 -8.95
C SER A 62 -15.49 -13.56 -10.08
N PRO A 63 -14.81 -14.67 -9.77
CA PRO A 63 -14.15 -15.49 -10.78
C PRO A 63 -15.14 -16.15 -11.73
N SER A 64 -14.70 -16.42 -12.96
CA SER A 64 -15.46 -17.19 -13.96
C SER A 64 -14.60 -18.30 -14.54
N TRP A 65 -15.22 -19.39 -14.95
CA TRP A 65 -14.56 -20.46 -15.69
C TRP A 65 -14.28 -20.04 -17.13
N ASP A 66 -13.02 -20.03 -17.54
CA ASP A 66 -12.62 -19.80 -18.92
C ASP A 66 -12.46 -21.13 -19.69
N SER A 67 -12.44 -21.04 -21.04
CA SER A 67 -12.30 -22.23 -21.90
C SER A 67 -10.99 -23.00 -21.71
N GLY A 68 -9.96 -22.35 -21.18
CA GLY A 68 -8.67 -22.96 -20.87
C GLY A 68 -8.58 -23.54 -19.46
N ASP A 69 -9.55 -23.26 -18.60
CA ASP A 69 -9.53 -23.74 -17.23
C ASP A 69 -9.87 -25.22 -17.15
N LYS A 70 -9.50 -25.82 -16.02
CA LYS A 70 -9.89 -27.18 -15.67
C LYS A 70 -10.50 -27.22 -14.28
N GLY A 71 -11.59 -27.96 -14.15
CA GLY A 71 -12.05 -28.46 -12.85
C GLY A 71 -11.27 -29.72 -12.48
N VAL A 72 -11.19 -30.00 -11.19
CA VAL A 72 -10.54 -31.22 -10.68
C VAL A 72 -11.43 -31.87 -9.64
N ILE A 73 -11.49 -33.20 -9.65
CA ILE A 73 -12.06 -33.97 -8.54
C ILE A 73 -11.03 -34.98 -8.01
N MET A 74 -11.10 -35.26 -6.72
CA MET A 74 -10.34 -36.31 -6.05
C MET A 74 -11.22 -37.09 -5.06
N LEU A 75 -11.04 -38.40 -5.01
CA LEU A 75 -11.68 -39.29 -4.04
C LEU A 75 -10.75 -40.45 -3.69
N GLU A 76 -11.00 -41.13 -2.58
CA GLU A 76 -10.24 -42.33 -2.18
C GLU A 76 -11.02 -43.61 -2.55
N ALA A 77 -10.53 -44.33 -3.56
CA ALA A 77 -11.09 -45.61 -3.98
C ALA A 77 -10.22 -46.77 -3.47
N GLY A 78 -10.73 -47.56 -2.52
CA GLY A 78 -9.98 -48.68 -1.94
C GLY A 78 -8.72 -48.26 -1.17
N GLY A 79 -8.74 -47.07 -0.55
CA GLY A 79 -7.60 -46.49 0.17
C GLY A 79 -6.54 -45.86 -0.73
N ILE A 80 -6.83 -45.67 -2.02
CA ILE A 80 -5.93 -45.02 -2.98
C ILE A 80 -6.60 -43.77 -3.52
N ALA A 81 -5.93 -42.62 -3.41
CA ALA A 81 -6.40 -41.37 -4.00
C ALA A 81 -6.46 -41.47 -5.53
N LYS A 82 -7.60 -41.10 -6.11
CA LYS A 82 -7.87 -41.07 -7.54
C LYS A 82 -8.26 -39.65 -7.93
N ARG A 83 -7.61 -39.11 -8.96
CA ARG A 83 -7.77 -37.73 -9.44
C ARG A 83 -8.25 -37.74 -10.89
N ALA A 84 -9.15 -36.82 -11.23
CA ALA A 84 -9.57 -36.58 -12.59
C ALA A 84 -9.69 -35.07 -12.86
N GLU A 85 -9.41 -34.66 -14.10
CA GLU A 85 -9.57 -33.28 -14.58
C GLU A 85 -10.55 -33.24 -15.75
N ALA A 86 -11.27 -32.13 -15.90
CA ALA A 86 -12.15 -31.91 -17.04
C ALA A 86 -12.23 -30.41 -17.38
N ALA A 87 -12.48 -30.11 -18.66
CA ALA A 87 -12.80 -28.76 -19.11
C ALA A 87 -14.28 -28.41 -18.80
N PRO A 88 -14.60 -27.12 -18.60
CA PRO A 88 -15.98 -26.69 -18.39
C PRO A 88 -16.82 -26.89 -19.67
N ILE A 89 -18.04 -27.41 -19.52
CA ILE A 89 -18.99 -27.63 -20.63
C ILE A 89 -19.62 -26.30 -21.10
N LEU A 90 -19.65 -25.28 -20.24
CA LEU A 90 -20.13 -23.92 -20.53
C LEU A 90 -19.26 -22.90 -19.78
N PRO A 91 -18.16 -22.41 -20.36
CA PRO A 91 -17.34 -21.35 -19.77
C PRO A 91 -18.05 -19.98 -19.83
N GLY A 92 -17.50 -18.98 -19.15
CA GLY A 92 -17.98 -17.59 -19.09
C GLY A 92 -18.86 -17.26 -17.87
N SER A 93 -19.00 -18.19 -16.92
CA SER A 93 -19.74 -18.00 -15.66
C SER A 93 -18.93 -18.53 -14.48
N ASN A 94 -19.23 -18.06 -13.26
CA ASN A 94 -18.65 -18.58 -12.03
C ASN A 94 -19.07 -20.03 -11.71
N SER A 95 -20.07 -20.56 -12.42
CA SER A 95 -20.55 -21.93 -12.27
C SER A 95 -20.56 -22.64 -13.62
N SER A 96 -20.02 -23.85 -13.67
CA SER A 96 -20.08 -24.69 -14.88
C SER A 96 -20.31 -26.15 -14.55
N LEU A 97 -20.72 -26.92 -15.57
CA LEU A 97 -20.82 -28.37 -15.52
C LEU A 97 -19.53 -28.99 -16.06
N PHE A 98 -19.15 -30.10 -15.46
CA PHE A 98 -17.97 -30.88 -15.80
C PHE A 98 -18.37 -32.34 -15.90
N LEU A 99 -17.70 -33.06 -16.80
CA LEU A 99 -17.85 -34.50 -16.96
C LEU A 99 -16.47 -35.14 -16.80
N PHE A 100 -16.27 -35.82 -15.68
CA PHE A 100 -15.02 -36.51 -15.36
C PHE A 100 -15.15 -38.01 -15.65
N ASN A 101 -14.00 -38.67 -15.81
CA ASN A 101 -13.89 -40.12 -15.73
C ASN A 101 -12.88 -40.47 -14.64
N VAL A 102 -13.29 -41.23 -13.62
CA VAL A 102 -12.45 -41.57 -12.47
C VAL A 102 -12.69 -43.02 -12.03
N GLN A 103 -11.65 -43.67 -11.54
CA GLN A 103 -11.77 -44.99 -10.92
C GLN A 103 -12.39 -44.85 -9.53
N ALA A 104 -13.60 -45.40 -9.34
CA ALA A 104 -14.32 -45.32 -8.09
C ALA A 104 -15.28 -46.50 -7.91
N SER A 105 -15.74 -46.70 -6.68
CA SER A 105 -16.90 -47.56 -6.39
C SER A 105 -18.20 -46.74 -6.49
N ARG A 106 -19.35 -47.40 -6.42
CA ARG A 106 -20.67 -46.73 -6.40
C ARG A 106 -21.14 -46.39 -4.99
N LEU A 107 -20.30 -46.66 -3.99
CA LEU A 107 -20.57 -46.27 -2.62
C LEU A 107 -20.50 -44.74 -2.49
N GLU A 108 -21.22 -44.22 -1.51
CA GLU A 108 -21.10 -42.83 -1.13
C GLU A 108 -19.72 -42.59 -0.53
N THR A 109 -19.02 -41.59 -1.03
CA THR A 109 -17.64 -41.28 -0.64
C THR A 109 -17.43 -39.77 -0.60
N PRO A 110 -16.54 -39.25 0.26
CA PRO A 110 -16.08 -37.88 0.17
C PRO A 110 -15.38 -37.66 -1.17
N VAL A 111 -15.82 -36.62 -1.88
CA VAL A 111 -15.22 -36.14 -3.11
C VAL A 111 -14.78 -34.72 -2.87
N LEU A 112 -13.50 -34.45 -3.12
CA LEU A 112 -12.90 -33.13 -3.07
C LEU A 112 -12.90 -32.53 -4.47
N SER A 113 -13.20 -31.23 -4.57
CA SER A 113 -12.97 -30.41 -5.77
C SER A 113 -12.24 -29.14 -5.38
N TRP A 114 -11.40 -28.59 -6.27
CA TRP A 114 -10.65 -27.37 -6.00
C TRP A 114 -10.32 -26.56 -7.25
N TYR A 115 -9.90 -25.31 -7.01
CA TYR A 115 -9.42 -24.34 -7.98
C TYR A 115 -8.29 -23.51 -7.36
N PRO A 116 -7.27 -23.06 -8.12
CA PRO A 116 -6.99 -23.45 -9.50
C PRO A 116 -6.52 -24.91 -9.59
N SER A 117 -6.75 -25.56 -10.75
CA SER A 117 -6.45 -26.99 -10.93
C SER A 117 -4.99 -27.38 -10.76
N GLY A 118 -4.07 -26.43 -10.96
CA GLY A 118 -2.64 -26.60 -10.76
C GLY A 118 -2.18 -26.54 -9.30
N ALA A 119 -3.07 -26.17 -8.36
CA ALA A 119 -2.73 -26.20 -6.93
C ALA A 119 -2.54 -27.64 -6.44
N ASP A 120 -1.51 -27.86 -5.63
CA ASP A 120 -1.26 -29.14 -4.97
C ASP A 120 -2.19 -29.29 -3.77
N VAL A 121 -3.36 -29.89 -4.02
CA VAL A 121 -4.39 -30.17 -3.02
C VAL A 121 -4.61 -31.68 -2.96
N ARG A 122 -4.65 -32.24 -1.73
CA ARG A 122 -4.76 -33.68 -1.50
C ARG A 122 -5.81 -33.97 -0.44
N LEU A 123 -6.54 -35.05 -0.63
CA LEU A 123 -7.46 -35.61 0.35
C LEU A 123 -6.79 -36.81 1.03
N SER A 124 -6.89 -36.89 2.35
CA SER A 124 -6.47 -38.06 3.15
C SER A 124 -7.49 -38.25 4.27
N GLY A 125 -8.40 -39.21 4.13
CA GLY A 125 -9.54 -39.34 5.04
C GLY A 125 -10.39 -38.06 5.06
N ASN A 126 -10.54 -37.46 6.25
CA ASN A 126 -11.30 -36.22 6.45
C ASN A 126 -10.45 -34.94 6.38
N THR A 127 -9.18 -35.06 5.99
CA THR A 127 -8.25 -33.93 5.96
C THR A 127 -7.92 -33.56 4.53
N VAL A 128 -8.09 -32.28 4.20
CA VAL A 128 -7.59 -31.67 2.97
C VAL A 128 -6.25 -31.01 3.25
N LYS A 129 -5.21 -31.43 2.54
CA LYS A 129 -3.88 -30.82 2.58
C LYS A 129 -3.69 -29.88 1.39
N TYR A 130 -3.19 -28.68 1.64
CA TYR A 130 -2.84 -27.70 0.62
C TYR A 130 -1.68 -26.82 1.11
N THR A 131 -1.20 -25.89 0.30
CA THR A 131 -0.11 -24.98 0.68
C THR A 131 -0.55 -23.53 0.61
N ILE A 132 -0.22 -22.77 1.66
CA ILE A 132 -0.18 -21.31 1.63
C ILE A 132 1.29 -20.90 1.56
N PRO A 133 1.75 -20.22 0.51
CA PRO A 133 3.16 -19.88 0.37
C PRO A 133 3.67 -19.04 1.55
N THR A 134 4.82 -19.40 2.11
CA THR A 134 5.53 -18.57 3.11
C THR A 134 6.23 -17.38 2.49
N ASN A 135 6.48 -17.42 1.17
CA ASN A 135 7.00 -16.32 0.38
C ASN A 135 5.96 -15.96 -0.67
N GLN A 136 5.52 -14.71 -0.65
CA GLN A 136 4.43 -14.16 -1.45
C GLN A 136 4.89 -12.91 -2.20
N ASN A 137 4.16 -12.53 -3.23
CA ASN A 137 4.43 -11.32 -4.01
C ASN A 137 3.20 -10.42 -4.23
N GLY A 138 2.07 -10.73 -3.60
CA GLY A 138 0.83 -9.98 -3.69
C GLY A 138 -0.02 -10.33 -4.92
N THR A 139 0.33 -11.38 -5.66
CA THR A 139 -0.43 -11.89 -6.82
C THR A 139 -1.07 -13.26 -6.56
N GLU A 140 -1.06 -13.71 -5.31
CA GLU A 140 -1.58 -15.01 -4.90
C GLU A 140 -3.09 -15.11 -5.22
N VAL A 141 -3.44 -16.11 -6.03
CA VAL A 141 -4.82 -16.53 -6.20
C VAL A 141 -5.13 -17.54 -5.09
N PRO A 142 -6.14 -17.29 -4.24
CA PRO A 142 -6.49 -18.21 -3.17
C PRO A 142 -6.81 -19.61 -3.71
N VAL A 143 -6.25 -20.64 -3.07
CA VAL A 143 -6.76 -22.00 -3.25
C VAL A 143 -8.19 -22.04 -2.73
N MET A 144 -9.11 -22.47 -3.57
CA MET A 144 -10.52 -22.66 -3.21
C MET A 144 -10.87 -24.13 -3.29
N PHE A 145 -11.57 -24.66 -2.30
CA PHE A 145 -12.02 -26.06 -2.35
C PHE A 145 -13.39 -26.26 -1.70
N ASP A 146 -13.97 -27.42 -1.96
CA ASP A 146 -15.16 -27.94 -1.30
C ASP A 146 -15.10 -29.46 -1.27
N VAL A 147 -15.68 -30.06 -0.23
CA VAL A 147 -15.77 -31.51 -0.08
C VAL A 147 -17.24 -31.89 0.06
N THR A 148 -17.69 -32.79 -0.81
CA THR A 148 -19.08 -33.28 -0.81
C THR A 148 -19.10 -34.80 -0.69
N SER A 149 -19.99 -35.33 0.15
CA SER A 149 -20.27 -36.77 0.15
C SER A 149 -21.26 -37.06 -0.98
N ALA A 150 -20.85 -37.88 -1.94
CA ALA A 150 -21.68 -38.18 -3.10
C ALA A 150 -21.48 -39.60 -3.64
N LYS A 151 -22.52 -40.10 -4.32
CA LYS A 151 -22.42 -41.25 -5.23
C LYS A 151 -22.06 -40.75 -6.63
N VAL A 152 -20.82 -40.97 -7.03
CA VAL A 152 -20.21 -40.28 -8.19
C VAL A 152 -20.80 -40.67 -9.56
N ASN A 153 -21.42 -41.84 -9.69
CA ASN A 153 -22.16 -42.24 -10.90
C ASN A 153 -23.68 -42.21 -10.65
N SER A 154 -24.18 -41.06 -10.24
CA SER A 154 -25.62 -40.80 -10.02
C SER A 154 -26.17 -39.79 -11.03
N TYR A 155 -27.49 -39.75 -11.19
CA TYR A 155 -28.14 -38.77 -12.05
C TYR A 155 -27.99 -37.35 -11.48
N GLU A 156 -28.00 -37.20 -10.16
CA GLU A 156 -27.81 -35.93 -9.46
C GLU A 156 -26.39 -35.39 -9.67
N GLY A 157 -25.38 -36.27 -9.62
CA GLY A 157 -23.97 -35.91 -9.71
C GLY A 157 -23.45 -35.23 -8.43
N CYS A 158 -22.29 -34.58 -8.54
CA CYS A 158 -21.71 -33.80 -7.45
C CYS A 158 -22.03 -32.31 -7.62
N ASN A 159 -22.20 -31.57 -6.52
CA ASN A 159 -22.36 -30.12 -6.54
C ASN A 159 -21.39 -29.50 -5.55
N PHE A 160 -20.50 -28.64 -6.04
CA PHE A 160 -19.44 -28.02 -5.28
C PHE A 160 -19.58 -26.50 -5.29
N ASN A 161 -19.39 -25.87 -4.13
CA ASN A 161 -19.26 -24.43 -3.97
C ASN A 161 -17.87 -24.15 -3.37
N LEU A 162 -16.88 -23.96 -4.24
CA LEU A 162 -15.49 -23.81 -3.85
C LEU A 162 -15.29 -22.47 -3.13
N LYS A 163 -14.86 -22.54 -1.87
CA LYS A 163 -14.58 -21.36 -1.04
C LYS A 163 -13.08 -21.19 -0.83
N PRO A 164 -12.56 -19.95 -0.71
CA PRO A 164 -11.16 -19.73 -0.42
C PRO A 164 -10.76 -20.37 0.91
N ALA A 165 -9.61 -21.02 0.91
CA ALA A 165 -9.13 -21.82 2.02
C ALA A 165 -8.41 -21.03 3.11
N GLY A 166 -7.97 -19.81 2.80
CA GLY A 166 -7.24 -18.91 3.71
C GLY A 166 -7.93 -17.57 3.88
N CYS A 167 -7.31 -16.71 4.68
CA CYS A 167 -7.73 -15.35 5.00
C CYS A 167 -6.80 -14.34 4.33
N MET A 168 -7.33 -13.25 3.78
CA MET A 168 -6.51 -12.15 3.26
C MET A 168 -6.31 -11.08 4.34
N VAL A 169 -5.07 -10.88 4.78
CA VAL A 169 -4.70 -9.82 5.71
C VAL A 169 -4.18 -8.62 4.94
N PHE A 170 -4.91 -7.50 4.98
CA PHE A 170 -4.45 -6.23 4.43
C PHE A 170 -3.75 -5.42 5.52
N VAL A 171 -2.42 -5.44 5.50
CA VAL A 171 -1.62 -4.62 6.41
C VAL A 171 -1.62 -3.18 5.91
N ASN A 172 -2.33 -2.31 6.61
CA ASN A 172 -2.37 -0.88 6.34
C ASN A 172 -1.07 -0.24 6.85
N VAL A 173 -0.12 0.04 5.96
CA VAL A 173 1.15 0.69 6.25
C VAL A 173 0.99 2.20 6.12
N ALA A 174 1.32 2.94 7.18
CA ALA A 174 1.14 4.39 7.25
C ALA A 174 1.96 5.16 6.20
N MET A 175 1.46 6.33 5.82
CA MET A 175 2.22 7.28 5.01
C MET A 175 3.52 7.70 5.70
N GLY A 176 4.61 7.82 4.94
CA GLY A 176 5.89 8.36 5.42
C GLY A 176 6.95 8.43 4.33
N ASP A 177 8.09 9.07 4.62
CA ASP A 177 9.21 9.17 3.68
C ASP A 177 10.00 7.86 3.60
N TYR A 178 9.38 6.82 3.01
CA TYR A 178 9.95 5.51 2.77
C TYR A 178 9.13 4.71 1.73
N ASP A 179 9.63 3.54 1.37
CA ASP A 179 8.94 2.54 0.56
C ASP A 179 8.90 1.16 1.24
N VAL A 180 8.00 0.28 0.80
CA VAL A 180 7.93 -1.12 1.25
C VAL A 180 8.56 -2.01 0.19
N ALA A 181 9.80 -2.45 0.40
CA ALA A 181 10.48 -3.42 -0.45
C ALA A 181 10.11 -4.87 -0.07
N SER A 182 9.85 -5.13 1.22
CA SER A 182 9.19 -6.36 1.67
C SER A 182 8.55 -6.17 3.04
N LEU A 183 7.60 -7.03 3.36
CA LEU A 183 6.87 -7.07 4.62
C LEU A 183 6.83 -8.51 5.15
N GLU A 184 7.23 -8.70 6.40
CA GLU A 184 7.15 -10.00 7.09
C GLU A 184 6.14 -9.91 8.24
N LEU A 185 5.10 -10.76 8.20
CA LEU A 185 4.09 -10.89 9.24
C LEU A 185 4.40 -12.15 10.06
N THR A 186 4.51 -12.02 11.39
CA THR A 186 4.85 -13.10 12.32
C THR A 186 3.86 -13.16 13.47
N ALA A 187 3.30 -14.33 13.76
CA ALA A 187 2.40 -14.53 14.89
C ALA A 187 3.16 -14.39 16.23
N ASN A 188 2.62 -13.60 17.16
CA ASN A 188 3.30 -13.33 18.45
C ASN A 188 3.19 -14.51 19.43
N GLY A 189 2.15 -15.35 19.31
CA GLY A 189 1.96 -16.54 20.14
C GLY A 189 2.62 -17.80 19.58
N GLY A 190 3.24 -17.71 18.39
CA GLY A 190 3.85 -18.85 17.69
C GLY A 190 2.84 -19.69 16.89
N GLU A 191 1.60 -19.21 16.73
CA GLU A 191 0.61 -19.84 15.86
C GLU A 191 1.08 -19.83 14.40
N ASN A 192 0.77 -20.89 13.66
CA ASN A 192 1.20 -21.00 12.27
C ASN A 192 0.23 -20.29 11.32
N LEU A 193 0.79 -19.52 10.39
CA LEU A 193 0.12 -18.68 9.41
C LEU A 193 0.24 -19.20 7.96
N ALA A 194 1.22 -20.04 7.64
CA ALA A 194 1.46 -20.51 6.27
C ALA A 194 2.24 -21.82 6.22
N GLY A 195 2.67 -22.22 5.01
CA GLY A 195 3.32 -23.49 4.71
C GLY A 195 2.34 -24.55 4.25
N GLU A 196 2.66 -25.83 4.51
CA GLU A 196 1.67 -26.92 4.39
C GLU A 196 0.57 -26.67 5.43
N VAL A 197 -0.69 -26.74 4.97
CA VAL A 197 -1.90 -26.60 5.76
C VAL A 197 -2.69 -27.89 5.69
N ALA A 198 -3.09 -28.41 6.85
CA ALA A 198 -4.04 -29.50 7.00
C ALA A 198 -5.37 -28.93 7.52
N ALA A 199 -6.43 -29.03 6.72
CA ALA A 199 -7.78 -28.62 7.08
C ALA A 199 -8.66 -29.85 7.31
N ASP A 200 -9.21 -30.00 8.51
CA ASP A 200 -10.28 -30.96 8.78
C ASP A 200 -11.62 -30.30 8.42
N PHE A 201 -12.26 -30.78 7.35
CA PHE A 201 -13.50 -30.18 6.87
C PHE A 201 -14.75 -30.58 7.68
N VAL A 202 -14.63 -31.56 8.58
CA VAL A 202 -15.71 -31.98 9.48
C VAL A 202 -15.69 -31.14 10.75
N GLU A 203 -14.50 -30.94 11.32
CA GLU A 203 -14.32 -30.14 12.53
C GLU A 203 -14.18 -28.64 12.25
N GLY A 204 -13.83 -28.26 11.02
CA GLY A 204 -13.54 -26.87 10.64
C GLY A 204 -12.22 -26.36 11.22
N THR A 205 -11.26 -27.25 11.49
CA THR A 205 -9.97 -26.91 12.10
C THR A 205 -8.86 -26.85 11.06
N PHE A 206 -7.89 -25.96 11.26
CA PHE A 206 -6.80 -25.71 10.32
C PHE A 206 -5.45 -25.73 11.06
N TYR A 207 -4.47 -26.42 10.48
CA TYR A 207 -3.12 -26.53 11.03
C TYR A 207 -2.08 -26.21 9.95
N ALA A 208 -1.47 -25.04 10.04
CA ALA A 208 -0.36 -24.63 9.19
C ALA A 208 1.00 -25.04 9.81
N SER A 209 2.10 -24.82 9.09
CA SER A 209 3.45 -25.31 9.49
C SER A 209 4.51 -24.22 9.69
N SER A 210 4.19 -22.95 9.42
CA SER A 210 5.09 -21.81 9.59
C SER A 210 4.38 -20.64 10.27
N ALA A 211 5.02 -20.03 11.26
CA ALA A 211 4.51 -18.89 12.03
C ALA A 211 4.78 -17.53 11.40
N SER A 212 5.37 -17.48 10.19
CA SER A 212 5.60 -16.23 9.48
C SER A 212 5.32 -16.33 7.99
N VAL A 213 4.97 -15.18 7.42
CA VAL A 213 4.74 -15.00 5.98
C VAL A 213 5.50 -13.76 5.54
N LYS A 214 6.32 -13.91 4.50
CA LYS A 214 7.01 -12.79 3.86
C LYS A 214 6.32 -12.46 2.54
N MET A 215 5.85 -11.23 2.42
CA MET A 215 5.37 -10.66 1.16
C MET A 215 6.41 -9.70 0.58
N THR A 216 6.75 -9.88 -0.69
CA THR A 216 7.71 -9.06 -1.44
C THR A 216 7.04 -8.57 -2.72
N PRO A 217 6.54 -7.32 -2.77
CA PRO A 217 5.88 -6.81 -3.97
C PRO A 217 6.83 -6.83 -5.17
N ALA A 218 6.28 -6.96 -6.38
CA ALA A 218 7.08 -7.01 -7.60
C ALA A 218 7.96 -5.75 -7.80
N THR A 219 7.48 -4.61 -7.32
CA THR A 219 8.21 -3.35 -7.20
C THR A 219 7.98 -2.76 -5.81
N PRO A 220 8.96 -2.09 -5.20
CA PRO A 220 8.76 -1.42 -3.92
C PRO A 220 7.54 -0.48 -3.95
N VAL A 221 6.72 -0.53 -2.90
CA VAL A 221 5.48 0.26 -2.82
C VAL A 221 5.80 1.59 -2.12
N ASP A 222 5.55 2.70 -2.81
CA ASP A 222 5.83 4.05 -2.32
C ASP A 222 4.80 4.50 -1.25
N CYS A 223 5.27 4.88 -0.06
CA CYS A 223 4.44 5.34 1.05
C CYS A 223 4.43 6.87 1.22
N ARG A 224 5.09 7.64 0.34
CA ARG A 224 5.28 9.09 0.54
C ARG A 224 4.02 9.93 0.38
N SER A 225 3.04 9.43 -0.36
CA SER A 225 1.85 10.22 -0.73
C SER A 225 0.56 9.72 -0.07
N ASN A 226 0.51 8.48 0.40
CA ASN A 226 -0.66 7.88 1.05
C ASN A 226 -0.21 6.68 1.88
N SER A 227 -1.03 6.28 2.84
CA SER A 227 -0.98 4.95 3.43
C SER A 227 -1.34 3.89 2.37
N VAL A 228 -0.78 2.69 2.51
CA VAL A 228 -0.92 1.60 1.53
C VAL A 228 -1.32 0.29 2.21
N PHE A 229 -2.04 -0.57 1.52
CA PHE A 229 -2.56 -1.84 2.01
C PHE A 229 -1.78 -3.00 1.38
N ILE A 230 -0.84 -3.56 2.13
CA ILE A 230 -0.02 -4.69 1.68
C ILE A 230 -0.75 -6.00 1.98
N PRO A 231 -1.09 -6.82 0.97
CA PRO A 231 -1.79 -8.09 1.16
C PRO A 231 -0.86 -9.17 1.73
N VAL A 232 -1.34 -9.97 2.66
CA VAL A 232 -0.67 -11.18 3.15
C VAL A 232 -1.71 -12.28 3.24
N TYR A 233 -1.55 -13.35 2.47
CA TYR A 233 -2.46 -14.49 2.49
C TYR A 233 -2.05 -15.46 3.60
N CYS A 234 -2.96 -15.70 4.54
CA CYS A 234 -2.69 -16.48 5.76
C CYS A 234 -3.64 -17.67 5.87
N ALA A 235 -3.20 -18.71 6.58
CA ALA A 235 -4.03 -19.81 7.01
C ALA A 235 -5.07 -19.34 8.03
N PRO A 236 -6.26 -19.97 8.08
CA PRO A 236 -7.23 -19.66 9.12
C PRO A 236 -6.69 -20.06 10.49
N VAL A 237 -6.72 -19.14 11.45
CA VAL A 237 -6.18 -19.34 12.80
C VAL A 237 -6.63 -18.21 13.72
N THR A 238 -6.77 -18.50 15.02
CA THR A 238 -6.89 -17.48 16.06
C THR A 238 -5.51 -17.13 16.59
N LEU A 239 -5.06 -15.90 16.36
CA LEU A 239 -3.80 -15.35 16.87
C LEU A 239 -4.04 -14.78 18.27
N SER A 240 -3.80 -15.58 19.30
CA SER A 240 -4.16 -15.25 20.70
C SER A 240 -3.41 -14.03 21.27
N ARG A 241 -2.27 -13.67 20.65
CA ARG A 241 -1.43 -12.52 21.02
C ARG A 241 -1.21 -11.55 19.85
N GLY A 242 -2.04 -11.65 18.82
CA GLY A 242 -1.90 -10.88 17.58
C GLY A 242 -0.63 -11.24 16.80
N PHE A 243 -0.10 -10.27 16.07
CA PHE A 243 1.07 -10.46 15.21
C PHE A 243 1.95 -9.21 15.15
N THR A 244 3.18 -9.42 14.71
CA THR A 244 4.17 -8.38 14.43
C THR A 244 4.44 -8.30 12.94
N VAL A 245 4.50 -7.07 12.44
CA VAL A 245 4.86 -6.72 11.07
C VAL A 245 6.25 -6.11 11.07
N LYS A 246 7.13 -6.63 10.23
CA LYS A 246 8.46 -6.09 9.96
C LYS A 246 8.53 -5.63 8.50
N ILE A 247 8.58 -4.32 8.29
CA ILE A 247 8.75 -3.69 6.98
C ILE A 247 10.24 -3.51 6.73
N THR A 248 10.70 -3.88 5.54
CA THR A 248 12.05 -3.58 5.05
C THR A 248 11.93 -2.66 3.84
N THR A 249 12.61 -1.52 3.90
CA THR A 249 12.65 -0.50 2.84
C THR A 249 13.74 -0.82 1.80
N SER A 250 13.72 -0.16 0.64
CA SER A 250 14.77 -0.31 -0.38
C SER A 250 16.14 0.18 0.08
N SER A 251 16.20 1.05 1.11
CA SER A 251 17.46 1.50 1.71
C SER A 251 18.01 0.51 2.75
N GLY A 252 17.29 -0.57 3.05
CA GLY A 252 17.66 -1.57 4.06
C GLY A 252 17.23 -1.21 5.49
N GLN A 253 16.58 -0.05 5.70
CA GLN A 253 15.98 0.28 6.99
C GLN A 253 14.83 -0.70 7.30
N THR A 254 14.71 -1.08 8.56
CA THR A 254 13.61 -1.89 9.08
C THR A 254 12.69 -1.06 9.97
N ILE A 255 11.38 -1.21 9.80
CA ILE A 255 10.35 -0.64 10.68
C ILE A 255 9.50 -1.79 11.23
N THR A 256 9.26 -1.82 12.54
CA THR A 256 8.50 -2.89 13.20
C THR A 256 7.28 -2.32 13.92
N SER A 257 6.13 -2.97 13.74
CA SER A 257 4.87 -2.62 14.39
C SER A 257 4.13 -3.89 14.81
N SER A 258 3.41 -3.85 15.94
CA SER A 258 2.74 -5.04 16.49
C SER A 258 1.30 -4.76 16.89
N ILE A 259 0.41 -5.68 16.56
CA ILE A 259 -0.91 -5.85 17.19
C ILE A 259 -0.72 -6.87 18.31
N ASN A 260 -1.12 -6.51 19.53
CA ASN A 260 -0.96 -7.37 20.71
C ASN A 260 -2.29 -7.93 21.25
N GLU A 261 -3.40 -7.59 20.60
CA GLU A 261 -4.72 -8.17 20.89
C GLU A 261 -5.00 -9.40 20.01
N GLU A 262 -6.02 -10.17 20.41
CA GLU A 262 -6.45 -11.35 19.67
C GLU A 262 -6.95 -10.97 18.26
N VAL A 263 -6.53 -11.73 17.26
CA VAL A 263 -6.99 -11.57 15.86
C VAL A 263 -7.46 -12.92 15.34
N VAL A 264 -8.69 -12.99 14.84
CA VAL A 264 -9.24 -14.21 14.22
C VAL A 264 -9.12 -14.08 12.70
N LEU A 265 -8.45 -15.06 12.09
CA LEU A 265 -8.33 -15.19 10.64
C LEU A 265 -9.26 -16.32 10.17
N GLU A 266 -10.30 -15.96 9.42
CA GLU A 266 -11.30 -16.91 8.92
C GLU A 266 -11.09 -17.22 7.43
N ALA A 267 -11.36 -18.46 7.03
CA ALA A 267 -11.27 -18.88 5.63
C ALA A 267 -12.28 -18.11 4.76
N GLY A 268 -11.82 -17.54 3.64
CA GLY A 268 -12.66 -16.77 2.73
C GLY A 268 -12.84 -15.30 3.10
N GLU A 269 -12.48 -14.91 4.32
CA GLU A 269 -12.64 -13.55 4.82
C GLU A 269 -11.38 -12.70 4.57
N ARG A 270 -11.53 -11.39 4.82
CA ARG A 270 -10.42 -10.46 4.91
C ARG A 270 -10.41 -9.71 6.23
N ILE A 271 -9.23 -9.31 6.67
CA ILE A 271 -9.06 -8.30 7.72
C ILE A 271 -8.23 -7.15 7.17
N SER A 272 -8.46 -5.94 7.68
CA SER A 272 -7.60 -4.80 7.44
C SER A 272 -7.11 -4.30 8.78
N THR A 273 -5.80 -4.11 8.91
CA THR A 273 -5.24 -3.58 10.16
C THR A 273 -5.55 -2.10 10.31
N GLU A 274 -5.45 -1.59 11.54
CA GLU A 274 -5.14 -0.19 11.77
C GLU A 274 -3.78 0.16 11.13
N LYS A 275 -3.42 1.45 11.10
CA LYS A 275 -2.15 1.89 10.53
C LYS A 275 -0.97 1.31 11.31
N MET A 276 -0.18 0.50 10.61
CA MET A 276 1.12 0.00 11.04
C MET A 276 2.20 0.99 10.61
N ALA A 277 3.31 1.01 11.34
CA ALA A 277 4.39 1.97 11.11
C ALA A 277 3.96 3.44 11.21
N GLU A 278 2.81 3.70 11.84
CA GLU A 278 2.45 5.03 12.32
C GLU A 278 3.26 5.29 13.59
N ASP A 279 4.06 6.34 13.58
CA ASP A 279 4.81 6.73 14.76
C ASP A 279 3.83 7.22 15.83
N LYS A 280 4.03 6.83 17.09
CA LYS A 280 3.21 7.35 18.21
C LYS A 280 3.43 8.84 18.48
N SER A 281 4.36 9.47 17.75
CA SER A 281 4.70 10.87 17.92
C SER A 281 5.05 11.54 16.59
N THR A 282 4.40 12.66 16.34
CA THR A 282 4.71 13.58 15.24
C THR A 282 6.11 14.17 15.43
N GLU A 283 6.95 14.11 14.39
CA GLU A 283 8.25 14.79 14.36
C GLU A 283 8.24 15.95 13.35
N LEU A 284 8.68 17.12 13.80
CA LEU A 284 8.81 18.31 12.97
C LEU A 284 10.28 18.65 12.78
N VAL A 285 10.61 19.18 11.61
CA VAL A 285 11.90 19.82 11.34
C VAL A 285 11.67 21.26 10.93
N PHE A 286 12.39 22.19 11.55
CA PHE A 286 12.29 23.60 11.22
C PHE A 286 13.66 24.28 11.30
N CYS A 287 13.79 25.36 10.55
CA CYS A 287 15.02 26.14 10.51
C CYS A 287 14.73 27.64 10.46
N GLY A 288 15.73 28.38 10.91
CA GLY A 288 15.77 29.82 10.99
C GLY A 288 17.11 30.23 11.57
N ASP A 289 17.50 31.48 11.34
CA ASP A 289 18.85 31.94 11.66
C ASP A 289 19.91 30.96 11.14
N ASN A 290 20.79 30.50 12.02
CA ASN A 290 21.81 29.49 11.75
C ASN A 290 21.44 28.08 12.25
N HIS A 291 20.21 27.82 12.71
CA HIS A 291 19.87 26.54 13.33
C HIS A 291 18.86 25.72 12.54
N VAL A 292 19.03 24.41 12.62
CA VAL A 292 18.00 23.43 12.30
C VAL A 292 17.67 22.64 13.56
N PHE A 293 16.38 22.45 13.82
CA PHE A 293 15.90 21.63 14.92
C PHE A 293 14.97 20.54 14.41
N VAL A 294 15.13 19.33 14.95
CA VAL A 294 14.13 18.27 14.88
C VAL A 294 13.53 18.11 16.27
N ILE A 295 12.19 18.14 16.35
CA ILE A 295 11.47 18.03 17.62
C ILE A 295 10.41 16.94 17.57
N ASN A 296 10.10 16.39 18.73
CA ASN A 296 8.92 15.56 18.94
C ASN A 296 7.74 16.46 19.35
N ALA A 297 6.83 16.74 18.41
CA ALA A 297 5.73 17.68 18.65
C ALA A 297 4.70 17.16 19.66
N THR A 298 4.60 15.84 19.87
CA THR A 298 3.75 15.24 20.90
C THR A 298 4.26 15.55 22.31
N ILE A 299 5.58 15.63 22.49
CA ILE A 299 6.22 15.99 23.76
C ILE A 299 6.24 17.50 23.97
N ALA A 300 6.41 18.27 22.90
CA ALA A 300 6.42 19.72 22.97
C ALA A 300 5.16 20.22 23.70
N LYS A 301 5.27 21.31 24.44
CA LYS A 301 4.11 22.00 25.04
C LYS A 301 3.99 23.37 24.40
N ASP A 302 4.10 24.43 25.21
CA ASP A 302 4.18 25.82 24.75
C ASP A 302 5.58 26.19 24.23
N SER A 303 6.59 25.35 24.50
CA SER A 303 7.97 25.52 24.03
C SER A 303 8.53 24.22 23.45
N TYR A 304 9.45 24.36 22.50
CA TYR A 304 10.09 23.25 21.77
C TYR A 304 11.31 22.64 22.48
N LYS A 305 11.88 23.31 23.50
CA LYS A 305 13.21 22.97 24.03
C LYS A 305 13.29 21.58 24.66
N GLU A 306 12.27 21.18 25.42
CA GLU A 306 12.22 19.84 26.05
C GLU A 306 11.96 18.72 25.06
N SER A 307 11.55 19.07 23.83
CA SER A 307 11.20 18.11 22.78
C SER A 307 12.25 17.97 21.68
N ILE A 308 13.41 18.65 21.80
CA ILE A 308 14.48 18.56 20.81
C ILE A 308 15.02 17.13 20.79
N VAL A 309 14.93 16.48 19.63
CA VAL A 309 15.52 15.16 19.39
C VAL A 309 16.84 15.25 18.62
N TRP A 310 17.03 16.32 17.86
CA TRP A 310 18.26 16.61 17.13
C TRP A 310 18.36 18.10 16.81
N GLN A 311 19.59 18.62 16.70
CA GLN A 311 19.85 20.00 16.30
C GLN A 311 21.14 20.11 15.50
N TRP A 312 21.26 21.16 14.69
CA TRP A 312 22.47 21.46 13.93
C TRP A 312 22.66 22.95 13.71
N ASP A 313 23.91 23.39 13.78
CA ASP A 313 24.33 24.77 13.55
C ASP A 313 25.00 24.90 12.18
N ALA A 314 24.41 25.68 11.28
CA ALA A 314 24.89 25.93 9.93
C ALA A 314 26.27 26.58 9.87
N ARG A 315 26.69 27.30 10.91
CA ARG A 315 28.04 27.88 10.98
C ARG A 315 29.12 26.81 10.99
N SER A 316 28.80 25.60 11.46
CA SER A 316 29.72 24.45 11.40
C SER A 316 30.04 24.02 9.97
N ALA A 317 29.17 24.33 9.01
CA ALA A 317 29.32 24.01 7.59
C ALA A 317 30.19 25.01 6.81
N ALA A 318 30.56 26.14 7.42
CA ALA A 318 31.19 27.26 6.71
C ALA A 318 32.47 26.85 5.95
N GLY A 319 33.29 25.98 6.56
CA GLY A 319 34.50 25.45 5.94
C GLY A 319 34.24 24.59 4.71
N ASP A 320 33.26 23.70 4.79
CA ASP A 320 32.86 22.83 3.68
C ASP A 320 32.20 23.64 2.53
N LEU A 321 31.43 24.69 2.87
CA LEU A 321 30.82 25.60 1.91
C LEU A 321 31.84 26.59 1.29
N GLY A 322 33.04 26.72 1.86
CA GLY A 322 34.02 27.74 1.48
C GLY A 322 33.54 29.17 1.76
N LEU A 323 32.72 29.35 2.81
CA LEU A 323 32.09 30.63 3.18
C LEU A 323 32.59 31.13 4.53
N ASP A 324 32.40 32.43 4.79
CA ASP A 324 32.49 32.96 6.16
C ASP A 324 31.33 32.41 7.00
N ALA A 325 31.57 32.13 8.29
CA ALA A 325 30.54 31.62 9.19
C ALA A 325 29.32 32.57 9.30
N LYS A 326 29.52 33.88 9.17
CA LYS A 326 28.46 34.89 9.13
C LYS A 326 27.61 34.85 7.86
N ARG A 327 27.98 34.03 6.87
CA ARG A 327 27.13 33.75 5.70
C ARG A 327 26.23 32.53 5.89
N CYS A 328 26.36 31.84 7.03
CA CYS A 328 25.63 30.61 7.34
C CYS A 328 24.59 30.85 8.44
N ASP A 329 23.94 32.03 8.45
CA ASP A 329 23.03 32.46 9.51
C ASP A 329 21.65 32.92 9.03
N HIS A 330 21.22 32.49 7.84
CA HIS A 330 19.90 32.75 7.27
C HIS A 330 19.35 31.51 6.56
N LEU A 331 18.85 30.55 7.32
CA LEU A 331 18.22 29.33 6.81
C LEU A 331 16.75 29.56 6.45
N ASP A 332 16.36 29.11 5.25
CA ASP A 332 15.02 29.32 4.70
C ASP A 332 14.19 28.04 4.65
N GLU A 333 14.81 26.90 4.29
CA GLU A 333 14.13 25.62 4.28
C GLU A 333 15.07 24.51 4.76
N CYS A 334 14.51 23.61 5.57
CA CYS A 334 15.10 22.32 5.89
C CYS A 334 14.03 21.24 5.68
N LYS A 335 14.36 20.20 4.93
CA LYS A 335 13.45 19.06 4.76
C LYS A 335 14.20 17.74 4.71
N PHE A 336 13.58 16.71 5.28
CA PHE A 336 14.05 15.35 5.11
C PHE A 336 13.81 14.88 3.67
N VAL A 337 14.79 14.17 3.13
CA VAL A 337 14.76 13.59 1.78
C VAL A 337 15.47 12.24 1.77
N ASP A 338 15.32 11.53 0.65
CA ASP A 338 15.96 10.23 0.41
C ASP A 338 15.61 9.21 1.50
N ASN A 339 14.31 8.98 1.67
CA ASN A 339 13.73 8.08 2.66
C ASN A 339 14.11 8.46 4.11
N GLY A 340 14.04 9.75 4.44
CA GLY A 340 14.32 10.28 5.78
C GLY A 340 15.77 10.18 6.24
N SER A 341 16.70 9.78 5.36
CA SER A 341 18.11 9.56 5.69
C SER A 341 18.99 10.81 5.52
N LYS A 342 18.53 11.78 4.72
CA LYS A 342 19.25 13.01 4.40
C LYS A 342 18.42 14.24 4.73
N LEU A 343 19.11 15.36 4.92
CA LEU A 343 18.52 16.66 5.20
C LEU A 343 18.96 17.66 4.14
N LEU A 344 17.99 18.20 3.38
CA LEU A 344 18.21 19.19 2.34
C LEU A 344 17.92 20.58 2.89
N LEU A 345 18.87 21.50 2.71
CA LEU A 345 18.90 22.83 3.31
C LEU A 345 19.02 23.91 2.23
N THR A 346 18.34 25.04 2.42
CA THR A 346 18.53 26.26 1.62
C THR A 346 18.73 27.48 2.48
N SER A 347 19.47 28.44 1.94
CA SER A 347 19.70 29.74 2.55
C SER A 347 19.59 30.85 1.52
N SER A 348 18.85 31.88 1.87
CA SER A 348 18.72 33.13 1.14
C SER A 348 20.05 33.86 1.02
N TYR A 349 21.03 33.54 1.88
CA TYR A 349 22.41 34.01 1.78
C TYR A 349 23.23 33.29 0.71
N GLY A 350 22.60 32.43 -0.07
CA GLY A 350 23.06 32.03 -1.40
C GLY A 350 23.63 30.63 -1.48
N TRP A 351 23.25 29.74 -0.56
CA TRP A 351 23.74 28.37 -0.55
C TRP A 351 22.62 27.34 -0.36
N CYS A 352 22.92 26.12 -0.82
CA CYS A 352 22.11 24.93 -0.63
C CYS A 352 23.04 23.78 -0.24
N ALA A 353 22.61 22.94 0.69
CA ALA A 353 23.42 21.81 1.18
C ALA A 353 22.56 20.56 1.37
N LEU A 354 23.16 19.39 1.14
CA LEU A 354 22.59 18.09 1.49
C LEU A 354 23.47 17.47 2.58
N LEU A 355 22.88 17.13 3.71
CA LEU A 355 23.54 16.47 4.82
C LEU A 355 23.08 15.02 4.94
N ASP A 356 23.98 14.14 5.34
CA ASP A 356 23.60 12.88 5.97
C ASP A 356 23.05 13.19 7.37
N TYR A 357 21.81 12.80 7.66
CA TYR A 357 21.16 13.20 8.91
C TYR A 357 21.86 12.60 10.15
N TYR A 358 22.25 11.33 10.08
CA TYR A 358 22.78 10.60 11.24
C TYR A 358 24.20 11.02 11.60
N THR A 359 25.02 11.35 10.60
CA THR A 359 26.43 11.73 10.79
C THR A 359 26.66 13.24 10.70
N SER A 360 25.63 14.00 10.28
CA SER A 360 25.74 15.44 9.96
C SER A 360 26.79 15.77 8.88
N LYS A 361 27.25 14.77 8.13
CA LYS A 361 28.27 14.93 7.09
C LYS A 361 27.68 15.63 5.87
N MET A 362 28.41 16.59 5.32
CA MET A 362 28.05 17.19 4.05
C MET A 362 28.22 16.21 2.89
N LEU A 363 27.13 16.00 2.14
CA LEU A 363 27.08 15.13 0.97
C LEU A 363 27.10 15.91 -0.34
N PHE A 364 26.59 17.14 -0.33
CA PHE A 364 26.57 18.04 -1.48
C PHE A 364 26.45 19.50 -1.00
N HIS A 365 26.99 20.42 -1.80
CA HIS A 365 26.69 21.86 -1.67
C HIS A 365 26.70 22.60 -3.01
N ALA A 366 26.00 23.74 -3.01
CA ALA A 366 26.09 24.77 -4.03
C ALA A 366 26.08 26.15 -3.37
N THR A 367 26.94 27.07 -3.81
CA THR A 367 27.08 28.43 -3.25
C THR A 367 26.76 29.54 -4.27
N ALA A 368 26.34 29.15 -5.48
CA ALA A 368 25.90 30.04 -6.55
C ALA A 368 24.36 30.07 -6.71
N VAL A 369 23.62 29.84 -5.62
CA VAL A 369 22.15 29.80 -5.54
C VAL A 369 21.61 30.99 -4.73
N PRO A 370 21.77 32.24 -5.21
CA PRO A 370 21.43 33.42 -4.42
C PRO A 370 19.94 33.43 -4.07
N ASN A 371 19.61 33.89 -2.86
CA ASN A 371 18.23 33.98 -2.41
C ASN A 371 17.46 32.64 -2.50
N ALA A 372 18.12 31.52 -2.19
CA ALA A 372 17.53 30.18 -2.25
C ALA A 372 16.49 29.96 -1.14
N HIS A 373 15.25 29.71 -1.55
CA HIS A 373 14.09 29.60 -0.64
C HIS A 373 13.48 28.20 -0.59
N SER A 374 13.82 27.36 -1.57
CA SER A 374 13.39 25.97 -1.61
C SER A 374 14.29 25.13 -2.49
N ALA A 375 14.44 23.87 -2.15
CA ALA A 375 15.12 22.88 -2.99
C ALA A 375 14.33 21.58 -2.98
N GLU A 376 14.53 20.67 -3.93
CA GLU A 376 13.86 19.36 -3.97
C GLU A 376 14.83 18.28 -4.39
N TYR A 377 14.74 17.11 -3.74
CA TYR A 377 15.58 15.95 -4.06
C TYR A 377 14.82 15.03 -5.03
N ILE A 378 15.40 14.84 -6.21
CA ILE A 378 14.79 14.18 -7.36
C ILE A 378 15.50 12.83 -7.59
N PRO A 379 14.80 11.79 -8.09
CA PRO A 379 15.39 10.48 -8.38
C PRO A 379 16.73 10.55 -9.12
N GLY A 380 17.68 9.71 -8.71
CA GLY A 380 19.05 9.70 -9.27
C GLY A 380 20.02 10.68 -8.59
N GLY A 381 19.64 11.22 -7.42
CA GLY A 381 20.47 12.15 -6.65
C GLY A 381 20.49 13.58 -7.21
N TYR A 382 19.49 13.93 -8.02
CA TYR A 382 19.38 15.28 -8.57
C TYR A 382 18.77 16.23 -7.53
N ILE A 383 19.17 17.50 -7.58
CA ILE A 383 18.68 18.52 -6.65
C ILE A 383 18.24 19.73 -7.46
N ALA A 384 16.96 20.07 -7.41
CA ALA A 384 16.44 21.31 -7.98
C ALA A 384 16.41 22.40 -6.91
N VAL A 385 16.97 23.57 -7.18
CA VAL A 385 17.00 24.71 -6.22
C VAL A 385 16.29 25.90 -6.84
N ALA A 386 15.32 26.46 -6.13
CA ALA A 386 14.59 27.67 -6.51
C ALA A 386 15.23 28.92 -5.89
N THR A 387 15.58 29.88 -6.73
CA THR A 387 16.15 31.15 -6.33
C THR A 387 15.14 32.28 -6.52
N SER A 388 14.97 33.09 -5.47
CA SER A 388 14.01 34.19 -5.45
C SER A 388 14.58 35.45 -6.12
N THR A 389 13.92 36.58 -5.90
CA THR A 389 14.20 37.84 -6.59
C THR A 389 15.56 38.43 -6.23
N GLY A 390 16.15 39.15 -7.19
CA GLY A 390 17.40 39.88 -7.02
C GLY A 390 17.98 40.29 -8.38
N SER A 391 19.22 40.76 -8.39
CA SER A 391 19.81 41.46 -9.55
C SER A 391 20.83 40.65 -10.35
N THR A 392 21.27 39.49 -9.84
CA THR A 392 22.27 38.65 -10.54
C THR A 392 21.61 37.64 -11.48
N ALA A 393 22.38 37.10 -12.43
CA ALA A 393 21.89 36.13 -13.43
C ALA A 393 21.34 34.82 -12.83
N ASN A 394 21.69 34.51 -11.58
CA ASN A 394 21.24 33.29 -10.89
C ASN A 394 20.00 33.51 -10.02
N HIS A 395 19.49 34.75 -9.90
CA HIS A 395 18.18 35.01 -9.28
C HIS A 395 17.05 34.69 -10.25
N ASN A 396 15.85 34.47 -9.71
CA ASN A 396 14.67 34.16 -10.49
C ASN A 396 14.85 32.92 -11.38
N LYS A 397 15.51 31.89 -10.84
CA LYS A 397 15.81 30.64 -11.55
C LYS A 397 15.31 29.44 -10.77
N ILE A 398 15.19 28.33 -11.48
CA ILE A 398 15.39 27.00 -10.93
C ILE A 398 16.70 26.50 -11.50
N GLN A 399 17.57 25.98 -10.66
CA GLN A 399 18.84 25.37 -11.05
C GLN A 399 18.83 23.89 -10.70
N LEU A 400 19.35 23.05 -11.59
CA LEU A 400 19.46 21.61 -11.38
C LEU A 400 20.92 21.23 -11.12
N TYR A 401 21.12 20.44 -10.07
CA TYR A 401 22.39 19.88 -9.66
C TYR A 401 22.29 18.36 -9.55
N ASN A 402 23.42 17.69 -9.33
CA ASN A 402 23.47 16.30 -8.89
C ASN A 402 24.38 16.20 -7.66
N SER A 403 23.97 15.45 -6.65
CA SER A 403 24.68 15.33 -5.38
C SER A 403 26.09 14.77 -5.50
N ALA A 404 26.41 14.05 -6.59
CA ALA A 404 27.77 13.60 -6.88
C ALA A 404 28.73 14.70 -7.37
N ARG A 405 28.22 15.90 -7.68
CA ARG A 405 28.99 17.02 -8.26
C ARG A 405 28.57 18.36 -7.64
N SER A 406 29.09 18.67 -6.45
CA SER A 406 28.93 19.99 -5.83
C SER A 406 29.31 21.12 -6.79
N GLU A 407 28.62 22.26 -6.67
CA GLU A 407 28.85 23.49 -7.45
C GLU A 407 28.61 23.41 -8.97
N VAL A 408 28.31 22.23 -9.54
CA VAL A 408 28.10 22.08 -11.00
C VAL A 408 26.62 22.23 -11.36
N VAL A 409 26.27 23.37 -11.93
CA VAL A 409 24.94 23.60 -12.52
C VAL A 409 24.80 22.76 -13.80
N LEU A 410 23.82 21.87 -13.83
CA LEU A 410 23.54 20.99 -14.98
C LEU A 410 22.50 21.57 -15.93
N ALA A 411 21.51 22.26 -15.39
CA ALA A 411 20.46 22.93 -16.15
C ALA A 411 19.91 24.11 -15.36
N SER A 412 19.29 25.06 -16.04
CA SER A 412 18.51 26.10 -15.39
C SER A 412 17.29 26.49 -16.21
N ALA A 413 16.29 27.06 -15.55
CA ALA A 413 15.09 27.62 -16.17
C ALA A 413 14.64 28.87 -15.42
N ASP A 414 13.84 29.71 -16.08
CA ASP A 414 13.30 30.92 -15.47
C ASP A 414 12.15 30.62 -14.49
N LEU A 415 12.27 31.16 -13.28
CA LEU A 415 11.22 31.15 -12.26
C LEU A 415 11.29 32.46 -11.47
N TYR A 416 10.48 33.44 -11.85
CA TYR A 416 10.40 34.70 -11.10
C TYR A 416 9.95 34.45 -9.66
N SER A 417 10.68 35.04 -8.70
CA SER A 417 10.37 34.94 -7.28
C SER A 417 10.18 33.48 -6.84
N GLY A 418 11.14 32.61 -7.13
CA GLY A 418 11.06 31.19 -6.81
C GLY A 418 11.08 30.90 -5.30
N HIS A 419 10.08 30.19 -4.80
CA HIS A 419 9.87 29.95 -3.36
C HIS A 419 9.49 28.52 -2.98
N GLY A 420 9.13 27.68 -3.95
CA GLY A 420 8.74 26.30 -3.66
C GLY A 420 8.99 25.38 -4.84
N VAL A 421 9.50 24.19 -4.56
CA VAL A 421 9.71 23.12 -5.54
C VAL A 421 9.33 21.78 -4.92
N VAL A 422 8.55 20.98 -5.65
CA VAL A 422 8.17 19.61 -5.27
C VAL A 422 8.16 18.69 -6.49
N TRP A 423 8.63 17.47 -6.31
CA TRP A 423 8.69 16.45 -7.36
C TRP A 423 7.43 15.58 -7.34
N ASP A 424 6.85 15.35 -8.50
CA ASP A 424 5.76 14.40 -8.70
C ASP A 424 6.33 13.08 -9.21
N TYR A 425 6.48 12.10 -8.31
CA TYR A 425 7.02 10.77 -8.65
C TYR A 425 6.15 10.01 -9.66
N LYS A 426 4.82 10.17 -9.59
CA LYS A 426 3.88 9.49 -10.48
C LYS A 426 3.97 10.01 -11.91
N ARG A 427 4.08 11.33 -12.06
CA ARG A 427 4.09 12.00 -13.38
C ARG A 427 5.49 12.32 -13.89
N ASN A 428 6.52 12.14 -13.07
CA ASN A 428 7.91 12.47 -13.35
C ASN A 428 8.10 13.93 -13.82
N VAL A 429 7.49 14.86 -13.08
CA VAL A 429 7.58 16.31 -13.34
C VAL A 429 7.91 17.07 -12.06
N LEU A 430 8.58 18.21 -12.22
CA LEU A 430 8.85 19.16 -11.14
C LEU A 430 7.78 20.25 -11.16
N TYR A 431 7.06 20.40 -10.05
CA TYR A 431 6.25 21.59 -9.81
C TYR A 431 7.12 22.63 -9.13
N ALA A 432 7.08 23.86 -9.63
CA ALA A 432 7.83 24.97 -9.10
C ALA A 432 6.95 26.22 -8.98
N ALA A 433 6.95 26.83 -7.80
CA ALA A 433 6.15 27.98 -7.49
C ALA A 433 6.99 29.23 -7.34
N GLY A 434 6.49 30.33 -7.90
CA GLY A 434 7.05 31.65 -7.67
C GLY A 434 6.13 32.76 -8.12
N GLY A 435 6.19 33.89 -7.42
CA GLY A 435 5.30 35.03 -7.66
C GLY A 435 3.83 34.62 -7.50
N ASP A 436 3.10 34.52 -8.60
CA ASP A 436 1.70 34.11 -8.67
C ASP A 436 1.47 32.92 -9.60
N VAL A 437 2.51 32.12 -9.89
CA VAL A 437 2.42 30.98 -10.82
C VAL A 437 2.96 29.68 -10.23
N LEU A 438 2.33 28.58 -10.64
CA LEU A 438 2.88 27.22 -10.61
C LEU A 438 3.36 26.88 -12.02
N LYS A 439 4.66 26.62 -12.17
CA LYS A 439 5.25 26.07 -13.39
C LYS A 439 5.45 24.57 -13.24
N ILE A 440 5.12 23.84 -14.29
CA ILE A 440 5.32 22.40 -14.40
C ILE A 440 6.46 22.17 -15.39
N PHE A 441 7.52 21.52 -14.93
CA PHE A 441 8.67 21.20 -15.76
C PHE A 441 8.83 19.69 -15.90
N LYS A 442 9.00 19.24 -17.14
CA LYS A 442 9.62 17.94 -17.41
C LYS A 442 11.13 18.13 -17.43
N ILE A 443 11.88 17.21 -16.84
CA ILE A 443 13.34 17.24 -16.89
C ILE A 443 13.80 16.14 -17.85
N ASN A 444 14.18 16.54 -19.05
CA ASN A 444 14.68 15.61 -20.06
C ASN A 444 16.16 15.29 -19.79
N GLY A 445 16.58 14.05 -20.07
CA GLY A 445 17.98 13.65 -19.94
C GLY A 445 18.49 13.46 -18.51
N LEU A 446 17.61 13.21 -17.52
CA LEU A 446 18.05 12.69 -16.22
C LEU A 446 18.86 11.39 -16.41
N GLY A 447 19.94 11.25 -15.66
CA GLY A 447 20.96 10.20 -15.83
C GLY A 447 22.06 10.53 -16.85
N THR A 448 21.98 11.68 -17.54
CA THR A 448 23.00 12.13 -18.50
C THR A 448 23.76 13.36 -18.01
N ASP A 449 24.81 13.75 -18.72
CA ASP A 449 25.57 14.98 -18.46
C ASP A 449 24.90 16.26 -18.97
N LYS A 450 23.80 16.16 -19.70
CA LYS A 450 23.12 17.31 -20.32
C LYS A 450 21.61 17.27 -20.08
N PRO A 451 21.14 17.25 -18.82
CA PRO A 451 19.72 17.39 -18.56
C PRO A 451 19.23 18.79 -18.97
N SER A 452 17.92 18.92 -19.22
CA SER A 452 17.30 20.20 -19.56
C SER A 452 15.88 20.27 -19.04
N PHE A 453 15.48 21.46 -18.56
CA PHE A 453 14.09 21.75 -18.24
C PHE A 453 13.28 22.02 -19.50
N GLU A 454 12.13 21.36 -19.61
CA GLU A 454 11.07 21.64 -20.57
C GLU A 454 9.87 22.18 -19.80
N LEU A 455 9.48 23.44 -20.06
CA LEU A 455 8.28 24.02 -19.47
C LEU A 455 7.05 23.37 -20.13
N VAL A 456 6.34 22.54 -19.38
CA VAL A 456 5.10 21.90 -19.83
C VAL A 456 3.94 22.86 -19.72
N LYS A 457 3.83 23.56 -18.58
CA LYS A 457 2.71 24.46 -18.32
C LYS A 457 3.06 25.52 -17.28
N SER A 458 2.39 26.67 -17.37
CA SER A 458 2.38 27.71 -16.35
C SER A 458 0.93 28.01 -15.97
N ILE A 459 0.61 27.85 -14.69
CA ILE A 459 -0.74 27.99 -14.15
C ILE A 459 -0.72 29.15 -13.16
N LYS A 460 -1.62 30.13 -13.36
CA LYS A 460 -1.75 31.27 -12.44
C LYS A 460 -2.54 30.84 -11.20
N ALA A 461 -1.97 31.10 -10.02
CA ALA A 461 -2.64 30.86 -8.76
C ALA A 461 -3.67 31.97 -8.46
N PRO A 462 -4.68 31.71 -7.61
CA PRO A 462 -5.69 32.71 -7.25
C PRO A 462 -5.13 33.93 -6.54
N GLN A 463 -4.00 33.79 -5.84
CA GLN A 463 -3.26 34.87 -5.18
C GLN A 463 -1.77 34.79 -5.52
N GLY A 464 -1.13 35.95 -5.55
CA GLY A 464 0.32 36.05 -5.65
C GLY A 464 1.01 36.02 -4.29
N GLY A 465 2.34 36.09 -4.32
CA GLY A 465 3.18 35.99 -3.12
C GLY A 465 3.21 34.57 -2.57
N ILE A 466 3.29 33.56 -3.47
CA ILE A 466 3.47 32.17 -3.07
C ILE A 466 4.85 32.04 -2.40
N HIS A 467 4.87 31.53 -1.17
CA HIS A 467 6.09 31.28 -0.40
C HIS A 467 6.35 29.79 -0.19
N ASP A 468 5.34 28.95 -0.41
CA ASP A 468 5.48 27.52 -0.21
C ASP A 468 4.55 26.69 -1.10
N ILE A 469 5.07 25.54 -1.51
CA ILE A 469 4.26 24.43 -2.01
C ILE A 469 4.74 23.13 -1.36
N ASN A 470 3.81 22.25 -1.03
CA ASN A 470 4.11 20.93 -0.50
C ASN A 470 3.19 19.88 -1.11
N ARG A 471 3.67 18.65 -1.28
CA ARG A 471 2.84 17.54 -1.75
C ARG A 471 1.94 17.08 -0.61
N VAL A 472 0.67 16.85 -0.91
CA VAL A 472 -0.31 16.31 0.05
C VAL A 472 -0.56 14.83 -0.23
N ASP A 473 -0.81 14.51 -1.49
CA ASP A 473 -1.10 13.16 -1.98
C ASP A 473 -0.72 13.03 -3.46
N ASP A 474 -1.12 11.95 -4.13
CA ASP A 474 -0.87 11.69 -5.55
C ASP A 474 -1.34 12.77 -6.52
N ASN A 475 -2.32 13.58 -6.12
CA ASN A 475 -3.05 14.51 -6.97
C ASN A 475 -3.15 15.91 -6.38
N THR A 476 -2.69 16.14 -5.15
CA THR A 476 -2.90 17.40 -4.43
C THR A 476 -1.59 18.03 -3.98
N ILE A 477 -1.45 19.34 -4.19
CA ILE A 477 -0.34 20.17 -3.73
C ILE A 477 -0.92 21.32 -2.89
N THR A 478 -0.36 21.59 -1.71
CA THR A 478 -0.64 22.85 -0.99
C THR A 478 0.04 24.00 -1.71
N VAL A 479 -0.62 25.16 -1.77
CA VAL A 479 -0.06 26.39 -2.31
C VAL A 479 -0.30 27.49 -1.29
N ALA A 480 0.76 27.91 -0.60
CA ALA A 480 0.67 28.83 0.52
C ALA A 480 1.49 30.10 0.30
N GLY A 481 0.98 31.20 0.82
CA GLY A 481 1.58 32.53 0.71
C GLY A 481 0.61 33.57 1.25
N LYS A 482 0.04 34.38 0.35
CA LYS A 482 -1.20 35.09 0.67
C LYS A 482 -2.36 34.11 0.54
N ARG A 483 -2.96 33.74 1.68
CA ARG A 483 -3.90 32.62 1.83
C ARG A 483 -3.26 31.28 1.48
N ALA A 484 -4.06 30.21 1.51
CA ALA A 484 -3.63 28.90 1.06
C ALA A 484 -4.71 28.15 0.29
N TYR A 485 -4.27 27.29 -0.62
CA TYR A 485 -5.12 26.51 -1.51
C TYR A 485 -4.63 25.06 -1.60
N LEU A 486 -5.57 24.14 -1.77
CA LEU A 486 -5.32 22.80 -2.29
C LEU A 486 -5.42 22.86 -3.82
N PHE A 487 -4.30 22.64 -4.50
CA PHE A 487 -4.25 22.55 -5.96
C PHE A 487 -4.33 21.09 -6.39
N ASN A 488 -5.41 20.74 -7.10
CA ASN A 488 -5.55 19.42 -7.68
C ASN A 488 -4.88 19.37 -9.06
N VAL A 489 -3.85 18.55 -9.21
CA VAL A 489 -2.99 18.51 -10.41
C VAL A 489 -3.66 17.90 -11.64
N GLU A 490 -4.71 17.09 -11.46
CA GLU A 490 -5.47 16.45 -12.56
C GLU A 490 -6.52 17.40 -13.15
N THR A 491 -7.25 18.09 -12.28
CA THR A 491 -8.34 19.00 -12.67
C THR A 491 -7.89 20.46 -12.78
N GLU A 492 -6.70 20.76 -12.30
CA GLU A 492 -6.09 22.10 -12.21
C GLU A 492 -6.93 23.10 -11.40
N LYS A 493 -7.74 22.60 -10.48
CA LYS A 493 -8.58 23.42 -9.62
C LYS A 493 -7.88 23.76 -8.31
N PHE A 494 -8.04 25.01 -7.89
CA PHE A 494 -7.65 25.49 -6.57
C PHE A 494 -8.87 25.52 -5.66
N THR A 495 -8.76 24.89 -4.50
CA THR A 495 -9.75 24.96 -3.42
C THR A 495 -9.14 25.74 -2.27
N GLU A 496 -9.72 26.90 -1.94
CA GLU A 496 -9.24 27.72 -0.81
C GLU A 496 -9.40 26.98 0.52
N MET A 497 -8.41 27.11 1.39
CA MET A 497 -8.41 26.54 2.73
C MET A 497 -8.87 27.62 3.73
N PRO A 498 -10.08 27.51 4.32
CA PRO A 498 -10.68 28.60 5.08
C PRO A 498 -9.86 29.12 6.26
N LEU A 499 -9.11 28.24 6.93
CA LEU A 499 -8.19 28.58 8.04
C LEU A 499 -7.22 29.71 7.71
N PHE A 500 -6.89 29.87 6.42
CA PHE A 500 -5.86 30.79 5.95
C PHE A 500 -6.44 32.01 5.22
N SER A 501 -7.75 32.23 5.27
CA SER A 501 -8.42 33.30 4.48
C SER A 501 -7.92 34.71 4.82
N SER A 502 -7.46 34.92 6.06
CA SER A 502 -6.90 36.19 6.56
C SER A 502 -5.37 36.27 6.47
N SER A 503 -4.69 35.17 6.17
CA SER A 503 -3.23 35.15 6.13
C SER A 503 -2.70 35.91 4.91
N THR A 504 -1.70 36.75 5.12
CA THR A 504 -1.02 37.52 4.08
C THR A 504 0.41 37.05 3.83
N ALA A 505 1.00 36.30 4.77
CA ALA A 505 2.39 35.87 4.72
C ALA A 505 2.62 34.48 5.34
N LEU A 506 1.85 33.48 4.91
CA LEU A 506 2.19 32.08 5.22
C LEU A 506 3.54 31.74 4.61
N LYS A 507 4.44 31.19 5.42
CA LYS A 507 5.81 30.85 5.01
C LYS A 507 5.99 29.36 4.76
N SER A 508 5.22 28.51 5.43
CA SER A 508 5.16 27.08 5.12
C SER A 508 3.80 26.47 5.47
N LEU A 509 3.40 25.43 4.74
CA LEU A 509 2.19 24.65 5.02
C LEU A 509 2.38 23.16 4.69
N ASN A 510 2.21 22.33 5.71
CA ASN A 510 2.12 20.87 5.61
C ASN A 510 0.68 20.47 5.91
N TYR A 511 0.09 19.59 5.11
CA TYR A 511 -1.29 19.13 5.26
C TYR A 511 -1.40 17.62 5.06
N ASN A 512 -2.03 16.93 6.00
CA ASN A 512 -2.33 15.51 5.91
C ASN A 512 -3.81 15.34 5.51
N ALA A 513 -4.05 14.87 4.29
CA ALA A 513 -5.42 14.66 3.80
C ALA A 513 -6.13 13.46 4.47
N GLU A 514 -5.40 12.52 5.05
CA GLU A 514 -5.99 11.35 5.73
C GLU A 514 -6.57 11.74 7.11
N THR A 515 -5.93 12.68 7.81
CA THR A 515 -6.34 13.10 9.16
C THR A 515 -7.01 14.47 9.20
N GLY A 516 -6.77 15.32 8.20
CA GLY A 516 -7.23 16.72 8.16
C GLY A 516 -6.30 17.68 8.89
N GLU A 517 -5.19 17.19 9.45
CA GLU A 517 -4.26 17.97 10.25
C GLU A 517 -3.29 18.82 9.40
N ALA A 518 -2.86 19.95 9.96
CA ALA A 518 -1.90 20.84 9.33
C ALA A 518 -0.88 21.41 10.32
N TRP A 519 0.37 21.51 9.86
CA TRP A 519 1.46 22.21 10.54
C TRP A 519 2.02 23.31 9.65
N TYR A 520 2.15 24.53 10.18
CA TYR A 520 2.45 25.71 9.37
C TYR A 520 3.15 26.83 10.15
N THR A 521 3.75 27.75 9.38
CA THR A 521 4.30 29.03 9.87
C THR A 521 3.59 30.19 9.17
N ASP A 522 3.24 31.21 9.95
CA ASP A 522 2.51 32.38 9.46
C ASP A 522 3.16 33.66 10.01
N ALA A 523 3.65 34.51 9.11
CA ALA A 523 4.25 35.81 9.41
C ALA A 523 3.30 36.99 9.11
N THR A 524 1.99 36.73 8.98
CA THR A 524 0.96 37.78 8.77
C THR A 524 1.03 38.86 9.84
N VAL A 525 1.27 38.45 11.08
CA VAL A 525 1.72 39.32 12.16
C VAL A 525 3.13 38.84 12.52
N PRO A 526 4.18 39.57 12.12
CA PRO A 526 5.56 39.17 12.40
C PRO A 526 5.78 39.06 13.91
N GLU A 527 6.51 38.01 14.29
CA GLU A 527 6.77 37.69 15.70
C GLU A 527 8.26 37.66 16.03
N GLY A 528 9.11 37.57 15.01
CA GLY A 528 10.56 37.64 15.16
C GLY A 528 11.13 39.05 14.98
N GLU A 529 12.46 39.12 14.88
CA GLU A 529 13.17 40.38 14.59
C GLU A 529 12.90 40.84 13.16
N GLU A 530 12.58 39.89 12.28
CA GLU A 530 12.36 40.10 10.87
C GLU A 530 10.88 40.10 10.47
N SER A 531 10.52 40.99 9.54
CA SER A 531 9.13 41.10 9.03
C SER A 531 8.61 39.86 8.28
N TRP A 532 9.50 38.92 7.97
CA TRP A 532 9.21 37.71 7.21
C TRP A 532 9.27 36.44 8.09
N SER A 533 9.66 36.54 9.36
CA SER A 533 9.85 35.39 10.24
C SER A 533 8.68 35.21 11.22
N SER A 534 8.60 34.01 11.81
CA SER A 534 7.64 33.70 12.90
C SER A 534 8.34 32.97 14.03
N HIS A 535 7.97 33.28 15.27
CA HIS A 535 8.42 32.58 16.48
C HIS A 535 7.42 31.50 16.93
N LYS A 536 6.52 31.07 16.03
CA LYS A 536 5.43 30.13 16.36
C LYS A 536 5.25 29.06 15.31
N LEU A 537 5.40 27.81 15.73
CA LEU A 537 4.88 26.65 15.02
C LEU A 537 3.40 26.52 15.35
N ARG A 538 2.55 26.41 14.33
CA ARG A 538 1.09 26.32 14.49
C ARG A 538 0.59 24.98 14.00
N TYR A 539 -0.36 24.42 14.74
CA TYR A 539 -1.05 23.18 14.40
C TYR A 539 -2.56 23.40 14.36
N SER A 540 -3.21 22.73 13.42
CA SER A 540 -4.66 22.59 13.43
C SER A 540 -5.10 21.19 13.02
N ARG A 541 -6.19 20.71 13.63
CA ARG A 541 -6.87 19.46 13.26
C ARG A 541 -7.81 19.60 12.07
N ASN A 542 -8.17 20.83 11.72
CA ASN A 542 -9.18 21.10 10.71
C ASN A 542 -8.86 22.39 9.96
N ILE A 543 -8.50 22.25 8.68
CA ILE A 543 -8.22 23.37 7.78
C ILE A 543 -9.43 24.27 7.48
N ASN A 544 -10.63 23.91 7.96
CA ASN A 544 -11.84 24.75 7.91
C ASN A 544 -12.09 25.52 9.22
N ALA A 545 -11.22 25.38 10.22
CA ALA A 545 -11.28 26.16 11.45
C ALA A 545 -10.95 27.64 11.19
N SER A 546 -11.15 28.51 12.19
CA SER A 546 -10.83 29.94 12.11
C SER A 546 -9.52 30.33 12.79
N ALA A 547 -8.87 29.40 13.50
CA ALA A 547 -7.66 29.61 14.27
C ALA A 547 -6.92 28.26 14.51
N PRO A 548 -5.61 28.28 14.80
CA PRO A 548 -4.88 27.07 15.19
C PRO A 548 -5.43 26.45 16.48
N ASP A 549 -5.39 25.13 16.56
CA ASP A 549 -5.67 24.34 17.77
C ASP A 549 -4.56 24.47 18.81
N ARG A 550 -3.32 24.64 18.35
CA ARG A 550 -2.13 24.63 19.20
C ARG A 550 -0.99 25.46 18.61
N ILE A 551 -0.19 26.02 19.51
CA ILE A 551 1.01 26.80 19.19
C ILE A 551 2.19 26.24 20.00
N ILE A 552 3.36 26.11 19.37
CA ILE A 552 4.65 25.89 20.04
C ILE A 552 5.51 27.12 19.76
N ASN A 553 5.96 27.80 20.82
CA ASN A 553 6.83 28.97 20.70
C ASN A 553 8.30 28.56 20.52
N VAL A 554 9.00 29.24 19.62
CA VAL A 554 10.43 29.10 19.35
C VAL A 554 11.14 30.44 19.58
N ASP A 555 12.46 30.41 19.78
CA ASP A 555 13.30 31.59 20.06
C ASP A 555 14.32 31.85 18.94
N ILE A 556 13.94 31.53 17.70
CA ILE A 556 14.69 31.80 16.47
C ILE A 556 13.78 32.40 15.41
N ASP A 557 14.34 33.20 14.50
CA ASP A 557 13.61 33.76 13.35
C ASP A 557 13.40 32.67 12.29
N MET A 558 12.36 31.88 12.49
CA MET A 558 12.02 30.75 11.63
C MET A 558 11.28 31.18 10.36
N TYR A 559 11.63 30.51 9.26
CA TYR A 559 10.92 30.65 7.98
C TYR A 559 9.96 29.48 7.74
N LYS A 560 10.49 28.26 7.54
CA LYS A 560 9.69 27.07 7.22
C LYS A 560 9.77 25.98 8.27
N VAL A 561 8.65 25.26 8.44
CA VAL A 561 8.58 23.96 9.10
C VAL A 561 8.17 22.89 8.09
N ARG A 562 8.69 21.68 8.29
CA ARG A 562 8.29 20.45 7.61
C ARG A 562 7.91 19.38 8.62
N VAL A 563 6.96 18.54 8.23
CA VAL A 563 6.63 17.33 8.98
C VAL A 563 7.53 16.21 8.47
N ARG A 564 8.33 15.62 9.38
CA ARG A 564 9.11 14.42 9.07
C ARG A 564 8.23 13.17 9.22
N LYS A 565 7.43 13.13 10.28
CA LYS A 565 6.53 12.04 10.66
C LYS A 565 5.24 12.67 11.16
N TRP A 566 4.12 12.26 10.59
CA TRP A 566 2.79 12.73 11.01
C TRP A 566 2.40 12.11 12.34
#